data_AF-A0A075HN16-F1
#
_entry.id   AF-A0A075HN16-F1
#
_cell.length_a   1.000
_cell.length_b   1.000
_cell.length_c   1.000
_cell.angle_alpha   90.00
_cell.angle_beta   90.00
_cell.angle_gamma   90.00
#
_symmetry.space_group_name_H-M   'P 1'
#
loop_
_entity.id
_entity.type
_entity.pdbx_description
1 polymer ?
#
loop_
_entity_poly.entity_id
_entity_poly.type
_entity_poly.pdbx_seq_one_letter_code
_entity_poly.pdbx_strand_id
1 'polypeptide(L)'
;MKQKRIRINLEDNEGAKFKFDIEGNVTKDKVLKLFELMDLMNIEEEQTPDLDSVGGKIWNVVENHFPAGKFTSSDVLEKYEDEYNEPIKLSIVSTYLARFASRNRIERKRTGREWSYQIIRIAQKHP
;
A
#
# COMPACT_ATOMS: atom_id res chain seq x y z
N MET A 1 1.53 34.03 4.40
CA MET A 1 1.98 32.62 4.41
C MET A 1 1.11 31.82 3.47
N LYS A 2 1.66 31.02 2.55
CA LYS A 2 0.84 30.20 1.63
C LYS A 2 0.15 29.10 2.44
N GLN A 3 -1.15 29.24 2.65
CA GLN A 3 -1.98 28.20 3.27
C GLN A 3 -2.00 26.97 2.35
N LYS A 4 -1.79 25.78 2.93
CA LYS A 4 -1.86 24.53 2.15
C LYS A 4 -3.33 24.22 1.91
N ARG A 5 -3.67 23.91 0.66
CA ARG A 5 -5.00 23.44 0.28
C ARG A 5 -4.89 22.01 -0.26
N ILE A 6 -5.74 21.12 0.24
CA ILE A 6 -5.93 19.77 -0.29
C ILE A 6 -7.37 19.65 -0.77
N ARG A 7 -7.57 19.10 -1.96
CA ARG A 7 -8.89 18.74 -2.49
C ARG A 7 -8.91 17.25 -2.78
N ILE A 8 -9.88 16.54 -2.23
CA ILE A 8 -10.08 15.10 -2.46
C ILE A 8 -11.51 14.94 -2.98
N ASN A 9 -11.66 14.27 -4.12
CA ASN A 9 -12.96 13.89 -4.68
C ASN A 9 -13.03 12.37 -4.66
N LEU A 10 -14.09 11.84 -4.06
CA LEU A 10 -14.33 10.41 -3.88
C LEU A 10 -15.73 10.08 -4.38
N GLU A 11 -15.94 8.85 -4.78
CA GLU A 11 -17.22 8.32 -5.22
C GLU A 11 -17.36 6.92 -4.62
N ASP A 12 -18.45 6.66 -3.91
CA ASP A 12 -18.72 5.32 -3.38
C ASP A 12 -19.37 4.40 -4.44
N ASN A 13 -19.52 3.13 -4.08
CA ASN A 13 -20.11 2.10 -4.95
C ASN A 13 -21.62 2.28 -5.17
N GLU A 14 -22.29 3.16 -4.40
CA GLU A 14 -23.70 3.52 -4.57
C GLU A 14 -23.86 4.78 -5.45
N GLY A 15 -22.74 5.37 -5.91
CA GLY A 15 -22.69 6.55 -6.77
C GLY A 15 -22.75 7.89 -6.02
N ALA A 16 -22.65 7.88 -4.69
CA ALA A 16 -22.56 9.10 -3.90
C ALA A 16 -21.15 9.71 -4.03
N LYS A 17 -21.10 11.01 -4.30
CA LYS A 17 -19.85 11.74 -4.55
C LYS A 17 -19.50 12.61 -3.35
N PHE A 18 -18.32 12.42 -2.80
CA PHE A 18 -17.80 13.18 -1.66
C PHE A 18 -16.69 14.11 -2.11
N LYS A 19 -16.72 15.35 -1.63
CA LYS A 19 -15.68 16.35 -1.90
C LYS A 19 -15.17 16.92 -0.58
N PHE A 20 -13.90 16.73 -0.32
CA PHE A 20 -13.21 17.28 0.85
C PHE A 20 -12.28 18.39 0.41
N ASP A 21 -12.55 19.60 0.89
CA ASP A 21 -11.68 20.77 0.76
C ASP A 21 -11.08 21.09 2.12
N ILE A 22 -9.77 20.91 2.27
CA ILE A 22 -9.05 21.25 3.51
C ILE A 22 -8.10 22.39 3.20
N GLU A 23 -8.32 23.54 3.84
CA GLU A 23 -7.49 24.74 3.70
C GLU A 23 -6.86 25.13 5.06
N GLY A 24 -5.63 25.63 5.01
CA GLY A 24 -4.94 26.18 6.19
C GLY A 24 -3.78 25.31 6.68
N ASN A 25 -3.67 25.12 8.00
CA ASN A 25 -2.63 24.27 8.60
C ASN A 25 -3.06 22.80 8.51
N VAL A 26 -2.76 22.18 7.38
CA VAL A 26 -2.91 20.74 7.16
C VAL A 26 -1.73 20.02 7.81
N THR A 27 -2.01 19.30 8.89
CA THR A 27 -1.06 18.46 9.62
C THR A 27 -1.32 16.99 9.32
N LYS A 28 -0.34 16.13 9.59
CA LYS A 28 -0.46 14.68 9.43
C LYS A 28 -1.64 14.09 10.20
N ASP A 29 -1.86 14.55 11.43
CA ASP A 29 -2.98 14.15 12.29
C ASP A 29 -4.35 14.40 11.64
N LYS A 30 -4.53 15.56 10.98
CA LYS A 30 -5.77 15.89 10.27
C LYS A 30 -6.02 15.01 9.05
N VAL A 31 -4.94 14.53 8.43
CA VAL A 31 -5.04 13.61 7.29
C VAL A 31 -5.38 12.19 7.77
N LEU A 32 -4.83 11.74 8.90
CA LEU A 32 -5.18 10.44 9.50
C LEU A 32 -6.66 10.37 9.92
N LYS A 33 -7.18 11.42 10.56
CA LYS A 33 -8.61 11.52 10.89
C LYS A 33 -9.53 11.51 9.68
N LEU A 34 -9.03 12.00 8.54
CA LEU A 34 -9.79 11.91 7.29
C LEU A 34 -9.85 10.47 6.78
N PHE A 35 -8.75 9.71 6.86
CA PHE A 35 -8.75 8.27 6.55
C PHE A 35 -9.71 7.50 7.45
N GLU A 36 -9.63 7.70 8.77
CA GLU A 36 -10.55 7.08 9.72
C GLU A 36 -12.03 7.41 9.42
N LEU A 37 -12.32 8.64 9.00
CA LEU A 37 -13.66 9.05 8.61
C LEU A 37 -14.10 8.38 7.30
N MET A 38 -13.20 8.22 6.34
CA MET A 38 -13.46 7.54 5.07
C MET A 38 -13.72 6.04 5.28
N ASP A 39 -13.02 5.41 6.22
CA ASP A 39 -13.26 4.04 6.67
C ASP A 39 -14.66 3.92 7.31
N LEU A 40 -15.03 4.84 8.21
CA LEU A 40 -16.35 4.84 8.85
C LEU A 40 -17.52 5.04 7.88
N MET A 41 -17.28 5.78 6.79
CA MET A 41 -18.28 6.00 5.75
C MET A 41 -18.28 4.89 4.69
N ASN A 42 -17.41 3.89 4.80
CA ASN A 42 -17.22 2.82 3.80
C ASN A 42 -17.00 3.38 2.37
N ILE A 43 -16.41 4.58 2.30
CA ILE A 43 -16.12 5.31 1.04
C ILE A 43 -14.81 4.82 0.44
N GLU A 44 -13.88 4.38 1.29
CA GLU A 44 -12.86 3.42 0.88
C GLU A 44 -13.48 2.05 1.09
N GLU A 45 -13.58 1.25 0.02
CA GLU A 45 -13.40 -0.19 0.22
C GLU A 45 -12.12 -0.28 1.02
N GLU A 46 -12.21 -0.78 2.26
CA GLU A 46 -11.05 -1.24 2.98
C GLU A 46 -10.13 -1.91 1.95
N GLN A 47 -8.97 -1.33 1.67
CA GLN A 47 -7.88 -2.13 1.16
C GLN A 47 -7.34 -2.94 2.34
N THR A 48 -8.23 -3.58 3.13
CA THR A 48 -7.90 -4.86 3.71
C THR A 48 -7.49 -5.68 2.49
N PRO A 49 -6.21 -6.11 2.41
CA PRO A 49 -5.82 -7.01 1.36
C PRO A 49 -6.83 -8.15 1.43
N ASP A 50 -7.68 -8.29 0.41
CA ASP A 50 -8.55 -9.45 0.29
C ASP A 50 -7.61 -10.65 0.40
N LEU A 51 -7.61 -11.29 1.58
CA LEU A 51 -6.71 -12.38 1.90
C LEU A 51 -7.08 -13.63 1.10
N ASP A 52 -8.21 -13.62 0.37
CA ASP A 52 -8.53 -14.61 -0.64
C ASP A 52 -7.93 -14.25 -2.01
N SER A 53 -7.57 -12.99 -2.25
CA SER A 53 -6.89 -12.56 -3.47
C SER A 53 -5.38 -12.80 -3.43
N VAL A 54 -4.82 -13.20 -4.58
CA VAL A 54 -3.37 -13.37 -4.74
C VAL A 54 -2.60 -12.08 -4.41
N GLY A 55 -3.13 -10.92 -4.81
CA GLY A 55 -2.49 -9.64 -4.52
C GLY A 55 -2.49 -9.30 -3.04
N GLY A 56 -3.57 -9.61 -2.33
CA GLY A 56 -3.68 -9.40 -0.90
C GLY A 56 -2.75 -10.30 -0.09
N LYS A 57 -2.74 -11.60 -0.39
CA LYS A 57 -1.80 -12.57 0.21
C LYS A 57 -0.33 -12.18 0.00
N ILE A 58 0.06 -11.78 -1.21
CA ILE A 58 1.43 -11.30 -1.49
C ILE A 58 1.75 -10.05 -0.67
N TRP A 59 0.79 -9.13 -0.53
CA TRP A 59 1.01 -7.93 0.28
C TRP A 59 1.17 -8.24 1.77
N ASN A 60 0.35 -9.14 2.31
CA ASN A 60 0.45 -9.61 3.69
C ASN A 60 1.83 -10.22 3.98
N VAL A 61 2.33 -11.08 3.09
CA VAL A 61 3.69 -11.65 3.18
C VAL A 61 4.74 -10.54 3.22
N VAL A 62 4.62 -9.54 2.35
CA VAL A 62 5.55 -8.40 2.29
C VAL A 62 5.60 -7.62 3.61
N GLU A 63 4.44 -7.28 4.18
CA GLU A 63 4.37 -6.51 5.41
C GLU A 63 4.87 -7.30 6.63
N ASN A 64 4.52 -8.57 6.73
CA ASN A 64 4.84 -9.40 7.90
C ASN A 64 6.30 -9.86 7.91
N HIS A 65 6.85 -10.24 6.75
CA HIS A 65 8.18 -10.85 6.67
C HIS A 65 9.28 -9.87 6.26
N PHE A 66 8.94 -8.77 5.59
CA PHE A 66 9.93 -7.81 5.10
C PHE A 66 9.67 -6.36 5.57
N PRO A 67 9.39 -6.13 6.87
CA PRO A 67 8.97 -4.82 7.37
C PRO A 67 10.02 -3.71 7.20
N ALA A 68 11.32 -4.05 7.29
CA ALA A 68 12.42 -3.08 7.23
C ALA A 68 13.60 -3.53 6.34
N GLY A 69 13.48 -4.70 5.70
CA GLY A 69 14.52 -5.30 4.87
C GLY A 69 14.29 -5.07 3.38
N LYS A 70 15.36 -5.29 2.60
CA LYS A 70 15.24 -5.50 1.17
C LYS A 70 14.85 -6.94 0.89
N PHE A 71 14.06 -7.14 -0.15
CA PHE A 71 13.59 -8.45 -0.56
C PHE A 71 13.52 -8.54 -2.08
N THR A 72 13.45 -9.75 -2.60
CA THR A 72 13.32 -10.07 -4.02
C THR A 72 11.99 -10.77 -4.28
N SER A 73 11.64 -10.96 -5.55
CA SER A 73 10.47 -11.77 -5.90
C SER A 73 10.61 -13.22 -5.39
N SER A 74 11.84 -13.74 -5.30
CA SER A 74 12.11 -15.11 -4.84
C SER A 74 11.87 -15.25 -3.34
N ASP A 75 12.31 -14.26 -2.55
CA ASP A 75 12.10 -14.27 -1.09
C ASP A 75 10.60 -14.25 -0.75
N VAL A 76 9.82 -13.46 -1.48
CA VAL A 76 8.37 -13.37 -1.30
C VAL A 76 7.67 -14.65 -1.75
N LEU A 77 8.15 -15.29 -2.83
CA LEU A 77 7.61 -16.57 -3.29
C LEU A 77 7.75 -17.65 -2.22
N GLU A 78 8.95 -17.80 -1.65
CA GLU A 78 9.21 -18.79 -0.60
C GLU A 78 8.28 -18.58 0.60
N LYS A 79 8.19 -17.35 1.10
CA LYS A 79 7.34 -17.04 2.27
C LYS A 79 5.85 -17.20 1.98
N TYR A 80 5.41 -16.91 0.74
CA TYR A 80 4.03 -17.16 0.32
C TYR A 80 3.70 -18.66 0.36
N GLU A 81 4.57 -19.49 -0.22
CA GLU A 81 4.34 -20.94 -0.28
C GLU A 81 4.40 -21.56 1.12
N ASP A 82 5.28 -21.07 2.00
CA ASP A 82 5.36 -21.49 3.41
C ASP A 82 4.08 -21.12 4.19
N GLU A 83 3.57 -19.89 4.03
CA GLU A 83 2.45 -19.35 4.81
C GLU A 83 1.10 -19.92 4.36
N TYR A 84 0.88 -20.03 3.05
CA TYR A 84 -0.41 -20.43 2.48
C TYR A 84 -0.46 -21.88 2.00
N ASN A 85 0.68 -22.60 1.96
CA ASN A 85 0.79 -23.94 1.38
C ASN A 85 0.23 -24.04 -0.05
N GLU A 86 0.33 -22.95 -0.81
CA GLU A 86 -0.20 -22.80 -2.16
C GLU A 86 0.93 -22.47 -3.13
N PRO A 87 1.20 -23.31 -4.15
CA PRO A 87 2.25 -23.02 -5.12
C PRO A 87 1.86 -21.87 -6.04
N ILE A 88 2.81 -20.98 -6.33
CA ILE A 88 2.57 -19.83 -7.22
C ILE A 88 3.78 -19.57 -8.13
N LYS A 89 3.53 -19.06 -9.34
CA LYS A 89 4.62 -18.73 -10.26
C LYS A 89 5.34 -17.45 -9.81
N LEU A 90 6.68 -17.49 -9.81
CA LEU A 90 7.55 -16.32 -9.57
C LEU A 90 7.18 -15.09 -10.43
N SER A 91 6.71 -15.31 -11.66
CA SER A 91 6.26 -14.24 -12.56
C SER A 91 5.02 -13.51 -12.06
N ILE A 92 4.11 -14.21 -11.37
CA ILE A 92 2.91 -13.61 -10.76
C ILE A 92 3.36 -12.72 -9.59
N VAL A 93 4.21 -13.23 -8.70
CA VAL A 93 4.79 -12.45 -7.60
C VAL A 93 5.49 -11.20 -8.13
N SER A 94 6.36 -11.36 -9.14
CA SER A 94 7.06 -10.24 -9.76
C SER A 94 6.12 -9.20 -10.37
N THR A 95 5.01 -9.63 -10.97
CA THR A 95 4.00 -8.74 -11.55
C THR A 95 3.32 -7.91 -10.45
N TYR A 96 2.95 -8.53 -9.32
CA TYR A 96 2.34 -7.81 -8.20
C TYR A 96 3.31 -6.86 -7.52
N LEU A 97 4.57 -7.26 -7.29
CA LEU A 97 5.59 -6.36 -6.76
C LEU A 97 5.84 -5.17 -7.69
N ALA A 98 5.88 -5.38 -9.01
CA ALA A 98 5.97 -4.28 -9.97
C ALA A 98 4.75 -3.33 -9.89
N ARG A 99 3.54 -3.86 -9.69
CA ARG A 99 2.33 -3.06 -9.47
C ARG A 99 2.41 -2.26 -8.17
N PHE A 100 2.83 -2.87 -7.06
CA PHE A 100 3.03 -2.16 -5.80
C PHE A 100 4.06 -1.03 -5.92
N ALA A 101 5.13 -1.25 -6.70
CA ALA A 101 6.09 -0.21 -7.00
C ALA A 101 5.47 0.93 -7.82
N SER A 102 4.65 0.61 -8.83
CA SER A 102 3.95 1.62 -9.64
C SER A 102 2.96 2.47 -8.82
N ARG A 103 2.45 1.93 -7.70
CA ARG A 103 1.57 2.62 -6.74
C ARG A 103 2.31 3.25 -5.56
N ASN A 104 3.64 3.34 -5.60
CA ASN A 104 4.49 3.89 -4.53
C ASN A 104 4.33 3.21 -3.14
N ARG A 105 3.90 1.94 -3.09
CA ARG A 105 3.86 1.18 -1.84
C ARG A 105 5.24 0.64 -1.45
N ILE A 106 6.02 0.28 -2.47
CA ILE A 106 7.40 -0.22 -2.34
C ILE A 106 8.29 0.49 -3.36
N GLU A 107 9.56 0.65 -3.05
CA GLU A 107 10.57 1.05 -4.03
C GLU A 107 11.17 -0.20 -4.67
N ARG A 108 11.65 -0.06 -5.92
CA ARG A 108 12.40 -1.11 -6.60
C ARG A 108 13.72 -0.58 -7.13
N LYS A 109 14.78 -1.36 -6.95
CA LYS A 109 16.12 -1.08 -7.47
C LYS A 109 16.63 -2.32 -8.20
N ARG A 110 17.27 -2.10 -9.35
CA ARG A 110 17.91 -3.20 -10.08
C ARG A 110 19.22 -3.57 -9.38
N THR A 111 19.35 -4.82 -8.98
CA THR A 111 20.53 -5.39 -8.32
C THR A 111 21.01 -6.57 -9.16
N GLY A 112 22.05 -6.35 -9.97
CA GLY A 112 22.53 -7.38 -10.90
C GLY A 112 21.47 -7.78 -11.92
N ARG A 113 21.05 -9.06 -11.88
CA ARG A 113 20.08 -9.65 -12.82
C ARG A 113 18.64 -9.61 -12.31
N GLU A 114 18.40 -9.16 -11.07
CA GLU A 114 17.08 -9.17 -10.44
C GLU A 114 16.67 -7.79 -9.91
N TRP A 115 15.40 -7.70 -9.51
CA TRP A 115 14.86 -6.54 -8.82
C TRP A 115 14.88 -6.79 -7.32
N SER A 116 15.44 -5.82 -6.59
CA SER A 116 15.34 -5.74 -5.14
C SER A 116 14.28 -4.69 -4.79
N TYR A 117 13.45 -4.99 -3.82
CA TYR A 117 12.34 -4.19 -3.35
C TYR A 117 12.51 -3.82 -1.88
N GLN A 118 11.88 -2.72 -1.48
CA GLN A 118 11.83 -2.29 -0.08
C GLN A 118 10.54 -1.51 0.17
N ILE A 119 9.92 -1.69 1.34
CA ILE A 119 8.71 -0.94 1.71
C ILE A 119 9.04 0.55 1.86
N ILE A 120 8.25 1.42 1.22
CA ILE A 120 8.37 2.86 1.40
C ILE A 120 7.69 3.22 2.72
N ARG A 121 8.48 3.34 3.79
CA ARG A 121 7.98 3.88 5.05
C ARG A 121 7.95 5.40 4.97
N ILE A 122 6.76 5.98 5.02
CA ILE A 122 6.64 7.42 5.28
C ILE A 122 7.08 7.65 6.72
N ALA A 123 8.34 8.06 6.89
CA ALA A 123 8.91 8.32 8.21
C ALA A 123 8.00 9.25 9.02
N GLN A 124 7.45 8.73 10.10
CA GLN A 124 6.91 9.50 11.22
C GLN A 124 8.11 10.25 11.85
N LYS A 125 8.50 11.41 11.31
CA LYS A 125 9.43 12.30 12.00
C LYS A 125 8.64 12.97 13.13
N HIS A 126 8.60 12.35 14.30
CA HIS A 126 8.10 12.98 15.52
C HIS A 126 9.17 13.96 16.03
N PRO A 127 8.83 15.24 16.27
CA PRO A 127 9.62 16.12 17.12
C PRO A 127 9.52 15.71 18.60
#